data_AF-A0A178M2L6-F1
#
_entry.id   AF-A0A178M2L6-F1
#
_cell.length_a   1.000
_cell.length_b   1.000
_cell.length_c   1.000
_cell.angle_alpha   90.00
_cell.angle_beta   90.00
_cell.angle_gamma   90.00
#
_symmetry.space_group_name_H-M   'P 1'
#
loop_
_entity.id
_entity.type
_entity.pdbx_description
1 polymer ?
#
loop_
_entity_poly.entity_id
_entity_poly.type
_entity_poly.pdbx_seq_one_letter_code
_entity_poly.pdbx_strand_id
1 'polypeptide(L)'
;MREVAVVGFAHAPHVRRTNGTTNGVEMLMPCFHQLYTELDLQQTDIGFWCSGSSDYLAGRAFSFISAIDSIGAVPPINESHVEMDAAWALYEAYIKILTGEVETALVYGFGKSSAGTLRRVLALQTDPYTVAPLWPDSVSMAGLQARFGLDSGKWTAEQMAQVALDAQTASPRVDRLESGASVAELLEQPYFAEPLRRHDIAPITDGASAIVLAAGDRARELRDRPAWIAGIEHRIETPVLGARDLTTSPSTAASASAATGGDASSIEVAEIYAPFSHQQLILTEAIGLTDSTTINPSGGALAANPMFSAGLERIGFAAQHIFEGNASRVLAHATSGPALQQNLVAVLEGK
;
A
#
# COMPACT_ATOMS: atom_id res chain seq x y z
N MET A 1 -13.75 -8.79 -22.34
CA MET A 1 -13.66 -8.56 -20.88
C MET A 1 -13.91 -7.08 -20.65
N ARG A 2 -14.69 -6.69 -19.64
CA ARG A 2 -15.02 -5.28 -19.38
C ARG A 2 -13.73 -4.56 -18.95
N GLU A 3 -13.40 -3.41 -19.55
CA GLU A 3 -12.27 -2.60 -19.09
C GLU A 3 -12.66 -1.86 -17.81
N VAL A 4 -11.76 -1.81 -16.84
CA VAL A 4 -11.95 -1.13 -15.56
C VAL A 4 -10.81 -0.14 -15.36
N ALA A 5 -11.11 1.05 -14.88
CA ALA A 5 -10.12 2.06 -14.57
C ALA A 5 -10.29 2.61 -13.16
N VAL A 6 -9.17 3.03 -12.59
CA VAL A 6 -9.14 3.98 -11.48
C VAL A 6 -9.46 5.36 -12.06
N VAL A 7 -10.49 6.02 -11.53
CA VAL A 7 -10.95 7.34 -12.02
C VAL A 7 -10.86 8.44 -10.98
N GLY A 8 -10.74 8.08 -9.71
CA GLY A 8 -10.50 9.04 -8.64
C GLY A 8 -9.67 8.43 -7.53
N PHE A 9 -8.87 9.28 -6.88
CA PHE A 9 -8.09 8.92 -5.71
C PHE A 9 -8.04 10.12 -4.75
N ALA A 10 -8.29 9.84 -3.47
CA ALA A 10 -8.11 10.81 -2.39
C ALA A 10 -7.49 10.11 -1.18
N HIS A 11 -6.70 10.84 -0.41
CA HIS A 11 -6.16 10.35 0.84
C HIS A 11 -6.21 11.44 1.93
N ALA A 12 -6.35 11.00 3.17
CA ALA A 12 -6.30 11.87 4.32
C ALA A 12 -4.86 12.36 4.54
N PRO A 13 -4.66 13.51 5.20
CA PRO A 13 -3.33 13.95 5.59
C PRO A 13 -2.62 12.89 6.42
N HIS A 14 -1.38 12.55 6.04
CA HIS A 14 -0.54 11.67 6.83
C HIS A 14 -0.11 12.39 8.09
N VAL A 15 -0.48 11.83 9.25
CA VAL A 15 -0.08 12.39 10.54
C VAL A 15 0.49 11.33 11.46
N ARG A 16 1.41 11.73 12.34
CA ARG A 16 2.08 10.80 13.25
C ARG A 16 1.12 10.17 14.24
N ARG A 17 0.07 10.92 14.60
CA ARG A 17 -1.00 10.55 15.53
C ARG A 17 -2.16 11.53 15.41
N THR A 18 -3.38 11.02 15.28
CA THR A 18 -4.63 11.76 15.57
C THR A 18 -5.11 11.48 16.99
N ASN A 19 -5.79 12.46 17.60
CA ASN A 19 -6.39 12.35 18.93
C ASN A 19 -7.88 11.98 18.91
N GLY A 20 -8.44 11.79 17.70
CA GLY A 20 -9.84 11.45 17.47
C GLY A 20 -10.16 9.97 17.67
N THR A 21 -11.37 9.58 17.28
CA THR A 21 -11.84 8.20 17.42
C THR A 21 -11.06 7.23 16.51
N THR A 22 -11.13 5.94 16.80
CA THR A 22 -10.42 4.90 16.02
C THR A 22 -11.26 4.36 14.85
N ASN A 23 -12.44 4.91 14.57
CA ASN A 23 -13.37 4.37 13.56
C ASN A 23 -13.07 4.82 12.12
N GLY A 24 -12.08 5.70 11.92
CA GLY A 24 -11.69 6.17 10.59
C GLY A 24 -12.64 7.19 9.94
N VAL A 25 -13.83 7.46 10.50
CA VAL A 25 -14.85 8.33 9.89
C VAL A 25 -14.33 9.75 9.64
N GLU A 26 -13.67 10.34 10.64
CA GLU A 26 -13.08 11.69 10.52
C GLU A 26 -11.98 11.77 9.44
N MET A 27 -11.33 10.64 9.14
CA MET A 27 -10.29 10.56 8.10
C MET A 27 -10.91 10.32 6.71
N LEU A 28 -12.00 9.54 6.62
CA LEU A 28 -12.63 9.12 5.37
C LEU A 28 -13.59 10.16 4.80
N MET A 29 -14.39 10.83 5.63
CA MET A 29 -15.40 11.80 5.18
C MET A 29 -14.83 12.88 4.24
N PRO A 30 -13.69 13.52 4.54
CA PRO A 30 -13.08 14.48 3.61
C PRO A 30 -12.65 13.85 2.28
N CYS A 31 -12.15 12.61 2.31
CA CYS A 31 -11.73 11.89 1.10
C CYS A 31 -12.93 11.61 0.19
N PHE A 32 -14.06 11.17 0.76
CA PHE A 32 -15.28 10.90 0.00
C PHE A 32 -15.86 12.18 -0.60
N HIS A 33 -15.94 13.26 0.20
CA HIS A 33 -16.40 14.55 -0.31
C HIS A 33 -15.52 15.09 -1.44
N GLN A 34 -14.19 14.92 -1.35
CA GLN A 34 -13.28 15.28 -2.43
C GLN A 34 -13.63 14.49 -3.70
N LEU A 35 -13.74 13.17 -3.61
CA LEU A 35 -14.05 12.31 -4.76
C LEU A 35 -15.41 12.63 -5.40
N TYR A 36 -16.45 12.84 -4.58
CA TYR A 36 -17.77 13.25 -5.06
C TYR A 36 -17.74 14.57 -5.80
N THR A 37 -17.03 15.56 -5.25
CA THR A 37 -16.91 16.89 -5.85
C THR A 37 -16.10 16.84 -7.14
N GLU A 38 -15.00 16.10 -7.14
CA GLU A 38 -14.07 15.99 -8.27
C GLU A 38 -14.67 15.25 -9.46
N LEU A 39 -15.48 14.22 -9.20
CA LEU A 39 -16.06 13.34 -10.23
C LEU A 39 -17.53 13.64 -10.54
N ASP A 40 -18.11 14.66 -9.90
CA ASP A 40 -19.56 14.98 -9.96
C ASP A 40 -20.42 13.74 -9.67
N LEU A 41 -20.07 13.02 -8.60
CA LEU A 41 -20.74 11.81 -8.15
C LEU A 41 -21.52 12.06 -6.86
N GLN A 42 -22.61 11.33 -6.70
CA GLN A 42 -23.33 11.17 -5.44
C GLN A 42 -23.07 9.78 -4.87
N GLN A 43 -23.32 9.62 -3.56
CA GLN A 43 -23.26 8.31 -2.89
C GLN A 43 -24.11 7.25 -3.61
N THR A 44 -25.26 7.64 -4.16
CA THR A 44 -26.18 6.76 -4.90
C THR A 44 -25.65 6.28 -6.24
N ASP A 45 -24.62 6.92 -6.78
CA ASP A 45 -23.98 6.55 -8.04
C ASP A 45 -22.92 5.45 -7.84
N ILE A 46 -22.62 5.07 -6.60
CA ILE A 46 -21.67 4.01 -6.26
C ILE A 46 -22.41 2.69 -6.11
N GLY A 47 -22.18 1.76 -7.04
CA GLY A 47 -22.84 0.45 -7.04
C GLY A 47 -22.30 -0.54 -6.01
N PHE A 48 -21.05 -0.38 -5.56
CA PHE A 48 -20.42 -1.28 -4.59
C PHE A 48 -19.40 -0.55 -3.72
N TRP A 49 -19.39 -0.87 -2.43
CA TRP A 49 -18.46 -0.35 -1.45
C TRP A 49 -17.57 -1.48 -0.95
N CYS A 50 -16.26 -1.26 -0.91
CA CYS A 50 -15.34 -2.28 -0.39
C CYS A 50 -14.27 -1.66 0.51
N SER A 51 -14.15 -2.17 1.73
CA SER A 51 -13.24 -1.62 2.73
C SER A 51 -12.09 -2.56 3.08
N GLY A 52 -10.90 -2.01 3.29
CA GLY A 52 -9.75 -2.72 3.85
C GLY A 52 -9.33 -2.15 5.19
N SER A 53 -9.38 -2.95 6.26
CA SER A 53 -8.92 -2.56 7.60
C SER A 53 -8.70 -3.79 8.49
N SER A 54 -8.35 -3.59 9.77
CA SER A 54 -8.43 -4.65 10.76
C SER A 54 -8.64 -4.15 12.18
N ASP A 55 -9.49 -4.87 12.91
CA ASP A 55 -9.86 -4.64 14.31
C ASP A 55 -8.66 -4.66 15.28
N TYR A 56 -7.62 -5.42 14.96
CA TYR A 56 -6.45 -5.59 15.82
C TYR A 56 -5.66 -4.29 16.04
N LEU A 57 -5.68 -3.35 15.09
CA LEU A 57 -4.96 -2.07 15.26
C LEU A 57 -5.58 -1.19 16.33
N ALA A 58 -6.92 -1.12 16.34
CA ALA A 58 -7.66 -0.32 17.31
C ALA A 58 -7.90 -1.08 18.64
N GLY A 59 -7.70 -2.39 18.65
CA GLY A 59 -8.03 -3.26 19.78
C GLY A 59 -9.55 -3.28 20.07
N ARG A 60 -10.36 -3.11 19.02
CA ARG A 60 -11.82 -3.02 19.10
C ARG A 60 -12.43 -4.00 18.12
N ALA A 61 -13.34 -4.84 18.61
CA ALA A 61 -14.13 -5.70 17.73
C ALA A 61 -15.11 -4.84 16.91
N PHE A 62 -15.34 -5.25 15.67
CA PHE A 62 -16.26 -4.63 14.72
C PHE A 62 -15.93 -3.16 14.42
N SER A 63 -14.64 -2.82 14.36
CA SER A 63 -14.20 -1.45 14.08
C SER A 63 -14.56 -0.99 12.67
N PHE A 64 -14.63 -1.91 11.70
CA PHE A 64 -15.08 -1.62 10.34
C PHE A 64 -16.55 -1.19 10.29
N ILE A 65 -17.44 -1.74 11.14
CA ILE A 65 -18.86 -1.34 11.18
C ILE A 65 -18.98 0.15 11.51
N SER A 66 -18.13 0.66 12.41
CA SER A 66 -18.13 2.09 12.73
C SER A 66 -17.60 2.97 11.60
N ALA A 67 -16.83 2.43 10.65
CA ALA A 67 -16.38 3.16 9.47
C ALA A 67 -17.50 3.36 8.43
N ILE A 68 -18.49 2.47 8.42
CA ILE A 68 -19.69 2.56 7.55
C ILE A 68 -20.49 3.84 7.80
N ASP A 69 -20.39 4.42 9.01
CA ASP A 69 -20.99 5.73 9.31
C ASP A 69 -20.47 6.85 8.39
N SER A 70 -19.28 6.69 7.80
CA SER A 70 -18.75 7.63 6.80
C SER A 70 -19.39 7.52 5.43
N ILE A 71 -20.01 6.37 5.13
CA ILE A 71 -20.77 6.16 3.90
C ILE A 71 -22.19 6.73 4.09
N GLY A 72 -22.81 6.44 5.24
CA GLY A 72 -24.18 6.84 5.56
C GLY A 72 -25.18 5.68 5.44
N ALA A 73 -26.23 5.72 6.27
CA ALA A 73 -27.17 4.59 6.42
C ALA A 73 -28.30 4.53 5.36
N VAL A 74 -28.49 5.58 4.56
CA VAL A 74 -29.58 5.68 3.57
C VAL A 74 -29.04 6.32 2.28
N PRO A 75 -29.33 5.73 1.09
CA PRO A 75 -30.07 4.47 0.89
C PRO A 75 -29.28 3.23 1.37
N PRO A 76 -29.92 2.05 1.46
CA PRO A 76 -29.20 0.81 1.76
C PRO A 76 -28.05 0.59 0.78
N ILE A 77 -26.85 0.40 1.33
CA ILE A 77 -25.61 0.19 0.58
C ILE A 77 -25.21 -1.28 0.63
N ASN A 78 -24.59 -1.76 -0.45
CA ASN A 78 -23.91 -3.04 -0.46
C ASN A 78 -22.42 -2.78 -0.17
N GLU A 79 -21.98 -3.18 1.02
CA GLU A 79 -20.59 -3.05 1.47
C GLU A 79 -20.01 -4.44 1.75
N SER A 80 -18.76 -4.61 1.35
CA SER A 80 -17.94 -5.78 1.68
C SER A 80 -16.67 -5.33 2.39
N HIS A 81 -16.19 -6.18 3.29
CA HIS A 81 -15.03 -5.90 4.10
C HIS A 81 -13.95 -6.98 3.92
N VAL A 82 -12.74 -6.54 3.60
CA VAL A 82 -11.53 -7.37 3.57
C VAL A 82 -10.66 -7.03 4.77
N GLU A 83 -10.37 -8.03 5.60
CA GLU A 83 -9.49 -7.92 6.79
C GLU A 83 -8.00 -7.86 6.40
N MET A 84 -7.65 -6.92 5.51
CA MET A 84 -6.32 -6.70 4.95
C MET A 84 -6.15 -5.23 4.52
N ASP A 85 -5.02 -4.91 3.89
CA ASP A 85 -4.85 -3.65 3.20
C ASP A 85 -5.88 -3.47 2.08
N ALA A 86 -6.39 -2.25 1.93
CA ALA A 86 -7.44 -1.93 0.98
C ALA A 86 -7.05 -2.12 -0.49
N ALA A 87 -5.78 -2.38 -0.82
CA ALA A 87 -5.40 -2.92 -2.12
C ALA A 87 -6.10 -4.26 -2.45
N TRP A 88 -6.35 -5.12 -1.47
CA TRP A 88 -7.11 -6.36 -1.67
C TRP A 88 -8.63 -6.11 -1.75
N ALA A 89 -9.14 -5.11 -1.03
CA ALA A 89 -10.51 -4.62 -1.23
C ALA A 89 -10.70 -4.06 -2.65
N LEU A 90 -9.67 -3.41 -3.22
CA LEU A 90 -9.67 -2.98 -4.62
C LEU A 90 -9.74 -4.17 -5.57
N TYR A 91 -9.01 -5.24 -5.30
CA TYR A 91 -9.09 -6.46 -6.11
C TYR A 91 -10.49 -7.06 -6.09
N GLU A 92 -11.15 -7.13 -4.92
CA GLU A 92 -12.54 -7.59 -4.83
C GLU A 92 -13.50 -6.71 -5.64
N ALA A 93 -13.42 -5.39 -5.47
CA ALA A 93 -14.23 -4.44 -6.22
C ALA A 93 -13.98 -4.52 -7.75
N TYR A 94 -12.72 -4.73 -8.15
CA TYR A 94 -12.34 -4.95 -9.53
C TYR A 94 -13.03 -6.21 -10.10
N ILE A 95 -12.99 -7.34 -9.39
CA ILE A 95 -13.71 -8.56 -9.80
C ILE A 95 -15.21 -8.31 -9.88
N LYS A 96 -15.81 -7.59 -8.92
CA LYS A 96 -17.24 -7.25 -8.90
C LYS A 96 -17.67 -6.45 -10.14
N ILE A 97 -16.83 -5.54 -10.62
CA ILE A 97 -17.07 -4.82 -11.87
C ILE A 97 -16.90 -5.73 -13.09
N LEU A 98 -15.88 -6.61 -13.08
CA LEU A 98 -15.65 -7.57 -14.16
C LEU A 98 -16.79 -8.57 -14.36
N THR A 99 -17.50 -8.96 -13.29
CA THR A 99 -18.70 -9.82 -13.40
C THR A 99 -19.90 -9.10 -14.02
N GLY A 100 -19.83 -7.76 -14.16
CA GLY A 100 -20.90 -6.93 -14.70
C GLY A 100 -22.02 -6.63 -13.70
N GLU A 101 -21.84 -6.97 -12.42
CA GLU A 101 -22.84 -6.73 -11.38
C GLU A 101 -22.97 -5.25 -11.01
N VAL A 102 -21.89 -4.47 -11.15
CA VAL A 102 -21.85 -3.04 -10.91
C VAL A 102 -20.97 -2.34 -11.96
N GLU A 103 -21.16 -1.02 -12.12
CA GLU A 103 -20.37 -0.20 -13.06
C GLU A 103 -19.35 0.70 -12.36
N THR A 104 -19.62 1.01 -11.09
CA THR A 104 -18.83 1.90 -10.23
C THR A 104 -18.65 1.24 -8.87
N ALA A 105 -17.46 1.40 -8.30
CA ALA A 105 -17.18 0.97 -6.94
C ALA A 105 -16.32 2.01 -6.21
N LEU A 106 -16.56 2.20 -4.92
CA LEU A 106 -15.70 2.99 -4.05
C LEU A 106 -14.99 2.07 -3.07
N VAL A 107 -13.66 2.09 -3.15
CA VAL A 107 -12.78 1.30 -2.30
C VAL A 107 -12.12 2.23 -1.29
N TYR A 108 -12.05 1.83 -0.03
CA TYR A 108 -11.39 2.66 0.98
C TYR A 108 -10.65 1.86 2.04
N GLY A 109 -9.61 2.48 2.60
CA GLY A 109 -8.83 1.92 3.70
C GLY A 109 -8.50 2.99 4.72
N PHE A 110 -8.33 2.58 5.98
CA PHE A 110 -7.88 3.49 7.03
C PHE A 110 -6.97 2.78 8.02
N GLY A 111 -5.92 3.49 8.41
CA GLY A 111 -4.93 3.05 9.37
C GLY A 111 -4.90 3.96 10.58
N LYS A 112 -5.19 3.42 11.76
CA LYS A 112 -4.98 4.09 13.05
C LYS A 112 -3.83 3.45 13.81
N SER A 113 -2.66 3.38 13.15
CA SER A 113 -1.47 2.70 13.67
C SER A 113 -1.02 3.23 15.04
N SER A 114 -1.32 4.49 15.37
CA SER A 114 -0.98 5.12 16.65
C SER A 114 -1.85 4.67 17.83
N ALA A 115 -2.98 3.98 17.58
CA ALA A 115 -3.87 3.51 18.65
C ALA A 115 -3.28 2.36 19.47
N GLY A 116 -2.31 1.64 18.92
CA GLY A 116 -1.67 0.50 19.56
C GLY A 116 -0.15 0.50 19.37
N THR A 117 0.47 -0.61 19.77
CA THR A 117 1.88 -0.87 19.47
C THR A 117 1.96 -1.69 18.18
N LEU A 118 1.90 -1.02 17.02
CA LEU A 118 1.80 -1.67 15.69
C LEU A 118 2.73 -2.88 15.55
N ARG A 119 4.02 -2.73 15.85
CA ARG A 119 5.00 -3.83 15.69
C ARG A 119 4.69 -5.08 16.51
N ARG A 120 4.01 -4.94 17.65
CA ARG A 120 3.57 -6.06 18.50
C ARG A 120 2.24 -6.64 18.03
N VAL A 121 1.33 -5.79 17.56
CA VAL A 121 0.05 -6.22 16.98
C VAL A 121 0.32 -7.09 15.75
N LEU A 122 1.26 -6.68 14.89
CA LEU A 122 1.70 -7.43 13.72
C LEU A 122 2.49 -8.72 14.04
N ALA A 123 2.66 -9.11 15.31
CA ALA A 123 3.10 -10.47 15.64
C ALA A 123 1.95 -11.47 15.56
N LEU A 124 0.70 -11.02 15.68
CA LEU A 124 -0.50 -11.87 15.72
C LEU A 124 -0.89 -12.46 14.35
N GLN A 125 -0.33 -11.94 13.25
CA GLN A 125 -0.46 -12.51 11.91
C GLN A 125 0.44 -13.75 11.69
N THR A 126 1.31 -14.07 12.64
CA THR A 126 2.18 -15.25 12.54
C THR A 126 1.45 -16.53 12.97
N ASP A 127 2.03 -17.69 12.65
CA ASP A 127 1.43 -18.98 13.00
C ASP A 127 1.08 -19.05 14.50
N PRO A 128 -0.20 -19.26 14.87
CA PRO A 128 -0.65 -19.11 16.24
C PRO A 128 -0.11 -20.17 17.20
N TYR A 129 0.43 -21.28 16.69
CA TYR A 129 0.88 -22.41 17.50
C TYR A 129 2.40 -22.44 17.68
N THR A 130 3.14 -22.01 16.68
CA THR A 130 4.60 -22.21 16.62
C THR A 130 5.41 -20.92 16.63
N VAL A 131 4.84 -19.82 16.14
CA VAL A 131 5.57 -18.54 15.99
C VAL A 131 4.99 -17.46 16.89
N ALA A 132 3.67 -17.24 16.87
CA ALA A 132 3.01 -16.20 17.66
C ALA A 132 3.29 -16.29 19.17
N PRO A 133 3.39 -17.49 19.80
CA PRO A 133 3.75 -17.60 21.22
C PRO A 133 5.13 -17.05 21.57
N LEU A 134 6.05 -16.94 20.60
CA LEU A 134 7.37 -16.31 20.78
C LEU A 134 7.29 -14.78 20.68
N TRP A 135 6.17 -14.25 20.18
CA TRP A 135 5.88 -12.84 19.99
C TRP A 135 6.96 -12.06 19.19
N PRO A 136 7.43 -12.55 18.03
CA PRO A 136 8.42 -11.82 17.25
C PRO A 136 7.78 -10.57 16.67
N ASP A 137 8.24 -9.38 17.09
CA ASP A 137 7.69 -8.13 16.57
C ASP A 137 8.10 -7.90 15.10
N SER A 138 7.31 -7.11 14.38
CA SER A 138 7.51 -6.92 12.93
C SER A 138 8.87 -6.31 12.57
N VAL A 139 9.46 -5.48 13.44
CA VAL A 139 10.78 -4.90 13.18
C VAL A 139 11.86 -5.95 13.36
N SER A 140 11.77 -6.81 14.39
CA SER A 140 12.70 -7.92 14.58
C SER A 140 12.68 -8.92 13.42
N MET A 141 11.49 -9.28 12.91
CA MET A 141 11.38 -10.15 11.73
C MET A 141 11.97 -9.51 10.47
N ALA A 142 11.70 -8.21 10.25
CA ALA A 142 12.30 -7.48 9.14
C ALA A 142 13.83 -7.33 9.28
N GLY A 143 14.32 -7.20 10.52
CA GLY A 143 15.75 -7.16 10.83
C GLY A 143 16.46 -8.47 10.48
N LEU A 144 15.82 -9.63 10.72
CA LEU A 144 16.33 -10.93 10.27
C LEU A 144 16.38 -11.00 8.74
N GLN A 145 15.34 -10.52 8.05
CA GLN A 145 15.33 -10.44 6.58
C GLN A 145 16.48 -9.55 6.07
N ALA A 146 16.67 -8.36 6.65
CA ALA A 146 17.75 -7.45 6.30
C ALA A 146 19.13 -8.08 6.52
N ARG A 147 19.31 -8.78 7.66
CA ARG A 147 20.54 -9.48 8.00
C ARG A 147 20.89 -10.57 6.99
N PHE A 148 19.92 -11.36 6.53
CA PHE A 148 20.18 -12.40 5.53
C PHE A 148 20.77 -11.84 4.22
N GLY A 149 20.26 -10.70 3.74
CA GLY A 149 20.82 -10.11 2.52
C GLY A 149 22.16 -9.39 2.73
N LEU A 150 22.40 -8.82 3.91
CA LEU A 150 23.73 -8.27 4.26
C LEU A 150 24.78 -9.37 4.35
N ASP A 151 24.48 -10.47 5.06
CA ASP A 151 25.42 -11.56 5.29
C ASP A 151 25.71 -12.35 3.99
N SER A 152 24.74 -12.44 3.08
CA SER A 152 24.91 -13.04 1.75
C SER A 152 25.54 -12.09 0.72
N GLY A 153 25.68 -10.80 1.04
CA GLY A 153 26.17 -9.77 0.11
C GLY A 153 25.18 -9.40 -1.00
N LYS A 154 23.89 -9.76 -0.85
CA LYS A 154 22.84 -9.42 -1.82
C LYS A 154 22.57 -7.91 -1.87
N TRP A 155 22.74 -7.23 -0.73
CA TRP A 155 22.74 -5.77 -0.64
C TRP A 155 23.71 -5.29 0.43
N THR A 156 24.02 -3.99 0.40
CA THR A 156 24.87 -3.32 1.39
C THR A 156 24.07 -2.36 2.27
N ALA A 157 24.66 -1.96 3.40
CA ALA A 157 24.05 -0.95 4.27
C ALA A 157 23.91 0.41 3.58
N GLU A 158 24.86 0.76 2.69
CA GLU A 158 24.82 1.96 1.87
C GLU A 158 23.62 1.96 0.91
N GLN A 159 23.30 0.81 0.29
CA GLN A 159 22.12 0.70 -0.59
C GLN A 159 20.82 0.86 0.20
N MET A 160 20.73 0.26 1.40
CA MET A 160 19.59 0.46 2.30
C MET A 160 19.43 1.94 2.71
N ALA A 161 20.53 2.59 3.09
CA ALA A 161 20.53 4.01 3.43
C ALA A 161 20.19 4.91 2.24
N GLN A 162 20.62 4.56 1.02
CA GLN A 162 20.28 5.29 -0.19
C GLN A 162 18.77 5.26 -0.45
N VAL A 163 18.12 4.10 -0.33
CA VAL A 163 16.64 3.98 -0.43
C VAL A 163 15.95 4.91 0.55
N ALA A 164 16.43 4.97 1.79
CA ALA A 164 15.85 5.84 2.81
C ALA A 164 16.09 7.33 2.53
N LEU A 165 17.23 7.69 1.93
CA LEU A 165 17.55 9.06 1.53
C LEU A 165 16.68 9.53 0.36
N ASP A 166 16.49 8.66 -0.64
CA ASP A 166 15.64 8.94 -1.81
C ASP A 166 14.19 9.18 -1.37
N ALA A 167 13.67 8.33 -0.49
CA ALA A 167 12.33 8.51 0.08
C ALA A 167 12.17 9.84 0.84
N GLN A 168 13.18 10.22 1.64
CA GLN A 168 13.18 11.49 2.38
C GLN A 168 13.27 12.71 1.46
N THR A 169 13.98 12.58 0.34
CA THR A 169 14.10 13.64 -0.66
C THR A 169 12.80 13.83 -1.43
N ALA A 170 12.09 12.73 -1.74
CA ALA A 170 10.81 12.76 -2.41
C ALA A 170 9.69 13.32 -1.51
N SER A 171 9.65 12.94 -0.23
CA SER A 171 8.63 13.43 0.70
C SER A 171 9.12 13.43 2.15
N PRO A 172 8.82 14.49 2.94
CA PRO A 172 9.21 14.55 4.34
C PRO A 172 8.52 13.46 5.16
N ARG A 173 9.28 12.83 6.07
CA ARG A 173 8.73 11.83 6.97
C ARG A 173 7.73 12.43 7.95
N VAL A 174 6.62 11.73 8.16
CA VAL A 174 5.55 12.17 9.07
C VAL A 174 5.99 12.25 10.54
N ASP A 175 6.98 11.45 10.95
CA ASP A 175 7.52 11.44 12.30
C ASP A 175 8.53 12.56 12.55
N ARG A 176 8.85 13.36 11.52
CA ARG A 176 9.82 14.46 11.56
C ARG A 176 11.16 14.02 12.16
N LEU A 177 11.56 12.77 11.91
CA LEU A 177 12.90 12.31 12.20
C LEU A 177 13.90 13.27 11.55
N GLU A 178 14.98 13.62 12.26
CA GLU A 178 16.05 14.42 11.67
C GLU A 178 16.56 13.72 10.40
N SER A 179 16.42 14.42 9.28
CA SER A 179 16.85 13.91 7.98
C SER A 179 18.37 13.91 7.93
N GLY A 180 18.96 12.76 7.60
CA GLY A 180 20.35 12.76 7.16
C GLY A 180 20.43 13.40 5.78
N ALA A 181 21.38 14.31 5.58
CA ALA A 181 21.61 14.96 4.29
C ALA A 181 22.42 14.08 3.33
N SER A 182 22.99 12.97 3.82
CA SER A 182 23.77 12.03 3.02
C SER A 182 23.71 10.60 3.56
N VAL A 183 24.08 9.61 2.72
CA VAL A 183 24.21 8.20 3.12
C VAL A 183 25.19 8.03 4.30
N ALA A 184 26.29 8.77 4.31
CA ALA A 184 27.28 8.71 5.40
C ALA A 184 26.67 9.13 6.74
N GLU A 185 25.95 10.26 6.76
CA GLU A 185 25.26 10.75 7.96
C GLU A 185 24.19 9.78 8.44
N LEU A 186 23.45 9.15 7.52
CA LEU A 186 22.47 8.12 7.87
C LEU A 186 23.15 6.92 8.54
N LEU A 187 24.28 6.45 8.01
CA LEU A 187 25.01 5.29 8.54
C LEU A 187 25.68 5.56 9.91
N GLU A 188 25.97 6.81 10.24
CA GLU A 188 26.46 7.22 11.56
C GLU A 188 25.38 7.14 12.65
N GLN A 189 24.09 7.13 12.27
CA GLN A 189 22.99 7.01 13.23
C GLN A 189 23.02 5.66 13.96
N PRO A 190 22.61 5.62 15.24
CA PRO A 190 22.58 4.39 16.00
C PRO A 190 21.55 3.40 15.43
N TYR A 191 21.85 2.11 15.55
CA TYR A 191 20.88 1.07 15.26
C TYR A 191 19.66 1.19 16.17
N PHE A 192 18.48 1.00 15.60
CA PHE A 192 17.25 0.83 16.35
C PHE A 192 17.03 -0.64 16.72
N ALA A 193 17.25 -1.53 15.75
CA ALA A 193 17.20 -2.98 15.90
C ALA A 193 18.18 -3.57 14.89
N GLU A 194 19.41 -3.83 15.29
CA GLU A 194 20.50 -4.21 14.38
C GLU A 194 20.06 -5.34 13.43
N PRO A 195 20.16 -5.15 12.09
CA PRO A 195 20.92 -4.12 11.36
C PRO A 195 20.14 -2.84 10.98
N LEU A 196 18.90 -2.67 11.43
CA LEU A 196 18.03 -1.56 11.03
C LEU A 196 18.26 -0.31 11.89
N ARG A 197 18.36 0.84 11.22
CA ARG A 197 18.31 2.19 11.82
C ARG A 197 16.92 2.78 11.67
N ARG A 198 16.68 3.97 12.25
CA ARG A 198 15.35 4.61 12.20
C ARG A 198 14.89 4.96 10.79
N HIS A 199 15.81 5.38 9.92
CA HIS A 199 15.51 5.73 8.53
C HIS A 199 15.14 4.51 7.68
N ASP A 200 15.59 3.31 8.06
CA ASP A 200 15.23 2.05 7.39
C ASP A 200 13.80 1.60 7.68
N ILE A 201 13.12 2.22 8.65
CA ILE A 201 11.84 1.76 9.16
C ILE A 201 10.77 2.80 8.86
N ALA A 202 9.69 2.37 8.22
CA ALA A 202 8.51 3.19 7.98
C ALA A 202 7.99 3.80 9.29
N PRO A 203 7.65 5.11 9.30
CA PRO A 203 7.08 5.74 10.47
C PRO A 203 5.67 5.21 10.75
N ILE A 204 5.28 5.23 12.01
CA ILE A 204 3.89 4.95 12.39
C ILE A 204 3.03 6.13 11.92
N THR A 205 2.06 5.85 11.06
CA THR A 205 1.18 6.87 10.48
C THR A 205 -0.27 6.54 10.76
N ASP A 206 -1.04 7.56 11.09
CA ASP A 206 -2.49 7.54 10.94
C ASP A 206 -2.87 8.21 9.62
N GLY A 207 -3.79 7.59 8.88
CA GLY A 207 -4.26 8.07 7.59
C GLY A 207 -5.35 7.18 7.02
N ALA A 208 -5.90 7.59 5.89
CA ALA A 208 -6.92 6.85 5.15
C ALA A 208 -6.81 7.19 3.67
N SER A 209 -7.34 6.34 2.81
CA SER A 209 -7.44 6.62 1.39
C SER A 209 -8.68 5.98 0.78
N ALA A 210 -9.07 6.52 -0.37
CA ALA A 210 -10.21 6.06 -1.14
C ALA A 210 -9.91 6.14 -2.63
N ILE A 211 -10.37 5.14 -3.37
CA ILE A 211 -10.29 5.03 -4.83
C ILE A 211 -11.69 4.80 -5.39
N VAL A 212 -12.01 5.47 -6.50
CA VAL A 212 -13.18 5.15 -7.31
C VAL A 212 -12.75 4.34 -8.53
N LEU A 213 -13.35 3.17 -8.69
CA LEU A 213 -13.27 2.35 -9.90
C LEU A 213 -14.51 2.60 -10.76
N ALA A 214 -14.32 2.65 -12.08
CA ALA A 214 -15.41 2.73 -13.03
C ALA A 214 -15.12 1.87 -14.27
N ALA A 215 -16.19 1.45 -14.95
CA ALA A 215 -16.11 0.51 -16.04
C ALA A 215 -16.40 1.15 -17.41
N GLY A 216 -15.59 0.82 -18.42
CA GLY A 216 -15.82 1.22 -19.82
C GLY A 216 -16.15 2.71 -20.00
N ASP A 217 -17.24 3.00 -20.72
CA ASP A 217 -17.66 4.38 -21.02
C ASP A 217 -17.87 5.23 -19.77
N ARG A 218 -18.37 4.63 -18.68
CA ARG A 218 -18.54 5.35 -17.40
C ARG A 218 -17.22 5.88 -16.87
N ALA A 219 -16.11 5.18 -17.09
CA ALA A 219 -14.80 5.68 -16.68
C ALA A 219 -14.36 6.91 -17.50
N ARG A 220 -14.69 6.93 -18.80
CA ARG A 220 -14.37 8.05 -19.71
C ARG A 220 -15.26 9.27 -19.45
N GLU A 221 -16.48 9.06 -18.97
CA GLU A 221 -17.36 10.14 -18.53
C GLU A 221 -16.84 10.83 -17.26
N LEU A 222 -16.27 10.06 -16.34
CA LEU A 222 -15.84 10.56 -15.02
C LEU A 222 -14.45 11.20 -15.03
N ARG A 223 -13.59 10.83 -15.97
CA ARG A 223 -12.22 11.35 -16.07
C ARG A 223 -11.74 11.34 -17.52
N ASP A 224 -11.14 12.46 -17.95
CA ASP A 224 -10.54 12.61 -19.29
C ASP A 224 -9.43 11.59 -19.56
N ARG A 225 -8.56 11.35 -18.57
CA ARG A 225 -7.44 10.40 -18.63
C ARG A 225 -7.53 9.36 -17.52
N PRO A 226 -8.46 8.40 -17.60
CA PRO A 226 -8.63 7.39 -16.58
C PRO A 226 -7.45 6.40 -16.60
N ALA A 227 -7.08 5.88 -15.43
CA ALA A 227 -5.96 4.95 -15.28
C ALA A 227 -6.48 3.51 -15.42
N TRP A 228 -6.42 2.97 -16.63
CA TRP A 228 -6.95 1.64 -16.96
C TRP A 228 -6.12 0.54 -16.31
N ILE A 229 -6.77 -0.39 -15.61
CA ILE A 229 -6.09 -1.56 -15.03
C ILE A 229 -5.76 -2.53 -16.17
N ALA A 230 -4.50 -2.49 -16.61
CA ALA A 230 -3.96 -3.34 -17.68
C ALA A 230 -3.62 -4.75 -17.17
N GLY A 231 -3.26 -4.87 -15.89
CA GLY A 231 -3.05 -6.14 -15.21
C GLY A 231 -3.10 -5.96 -13.70
N ILE A 232 -3.71 -6.90 -12.99
CA ILE A 232 -3.71 -6.92 -11.52
C ILE A 232 -3.64 -8.37 -11.03
N GLU A 233 -2.62 -8.67 -10.25
CA GLU A 233 -2.29 -10.03 -9.82
C GLU A 233 -1.82 -10.02 -8.37
N HIS A 234 -2.24 -11.02 -7.60
CA HIS A 234 -1.76 -11.19 -6.23
C HIS A 234 -1.45 -12.64 -5.92
N ARG A 235 -0.41 -12.84 -5.12
CA ARG A 235 0.08 -14.17 -4.72
C ARG A 235 0.51 -14.14 -3.25
N ILE A 236 0.46 -15.31 -2.64
CA ILE A 236 0.84 -15.53 -1.25
C ILE A 236 1.93 -16.61 -1.17
N GLU A 237 2.91 -16.38 -0.32
CA GLU A 237 3.94 -17.34 0.03
C GLU A 237 3.58 -18.11 1.31
N THR A 238 4.29 -19.22 1.53
CA THR A 238 4.10 -20.00 2.76
C THR A 238 4.26 -19.12 4.02
N PRO A 239 3.36 -19.25 5.01
CA PRO A 239 3.48 -18.51 6.28
C PRO A 239 4.68 -18.96 7.12
N VAL A 240 5.29 -20.11 6.78
CA VAL A 240 6.43 -20.67 7.50
C VAL A 240 7.70 -19.90 7.13
N LEU A 241 8.10 -18.94 7.98
CA LEU A 241 9.30 -18.09 7.76
C LEU A 241 10.56 -18.88 7.43
N GLY A 242 10.83 -19.97 8.16
CA GLY A 242 12.03 -20.80 7.94
C GLY A 242 12.01 -21.64 6.66
N ALA A 243 10.89 -21.69 5.93
CA ALA A 243 10.78 -22.40 4.65
C ALA A 243 10.99 -21.46 3.44
N ARG A 244 11.22 -20.16 3.68
CA ARG A 244 11.38 -19.15 2.63
C ARG A 244 12.82 -18.68 2.54
N ASP A 245 13.28 -18.39 1.32
CA ASP A 245 14.42 -17.51 1.12
C ASP A 245 13.94 -16.06 1.27
N LEU A 246 14.16 -15.48 2.45
CA LEU A 246 13.72 -14.12 2.78
C LEU A 246 14.45 -13.03 1.98
N THR A 247 15.49 -13.37 1.22
CA THR A 247 16.23 -12.42 0.38
C THR A 247 15.58 -12.23 -1.00
N THR A 248 14.52 -12.97 -1.31
CA THR A 248 13.77 -12.91 -2.56
C THR A 248 12.28 -12.70 -2.29
N SER A 249 11.52 -12.40 -3.35
CA SER A 249 10.05 -12.39 -3.29
C SER A 249 9.47 -13.10 -4.53
N PRO A 250 9.40 -14.45 -4.52
CA PRO A 250 8.87 -15.21 -5.65
C PRO A 250 7.40 -14.88 -5.96
N SER A 251 6.62 -14.52 -4.94
CA SER A 251 5.23 -14.08 -5.15
C SER A 251 5.17 -12.75 -5.90
N THR A 252 6.02 -11.76 -5.55
CA THR A 252 6.13 -10.50 -6.31
C THR A 252 6.57 -10.77 -7.74
N ALA A 253 7.60 -11.59 -7.96
CA ALA A 253 8.12 -11.86 -9.30
C ALA A 253 7.07 -12.50 -10.22
N ALA A 254 6.35 -13.50 -9.72
CA ALA A 254 5.28 -14.16 -10.47
C ALA A 254 4.09 -13.22 -10.73
N SER A 255 3.67 -12.41 -9.75
CA SER A 255 2.60 -11.43 -9.94
C SER A 255 3.01 -10.31 -10.90
N ALA A 256 4.24 -9.81 -10.81
CA ALA A 256 4.77 -8.78 -11.71
C ALA A 256 4.86 -9.28 -13.15
N SER A 257 5.41 -10.49 -13.37
CA SER A 257 5.46 -11.09 -14.70
C SER A 257 4.08 -11.22 -15.33
N ALA A 258 3.07 -11.65 -14.57
CA ALA A 258 1.71 -11.78 -15.05
C ALA A 258 1.04 -10.41 -15.30
N ALA A 259 1.12 -9.47 -14.36
CA ALA A 259 0.48 -8.16 -14.47
C ALA A 259 1.10 -7.26 -15.56
N THR A 260 2.41 -7.39 -15.81
CA THR A 260 3.11 -6.60 -16.84
C THR A 260 3.05 -7.21 -18.23
N GLY A 261 2.59 -8.46 -18.35
CA GLY A 261 2.74 -9.25 -19.58
C GLY A 261 4.21 -9.60 -19.87
N GLY A 262 5.07 -9.60 -18.86
CA GLY A 262 6.50 -9.89 -18.97
C GLY A 262 7.39 -8.70 -19.34
N ASP A 263 6.82 -7.50 -19.54
CA ASP A 263 7.58 -6.29 -19.85
C ASP A 263 7.50 -5.28 -18.70
N ALA A 264 8.35 -5.49 -17.69
CA ALA A 264 8.54 -4.54 -16.60
C ALA A 264 9.43 -3.34 -16.99
N SER A 265 10.13 -3.43 -18.14
CA SER A 265 11.09 -2.41 -18.57
C SER A 265 10.42 -1.13 -19.09
N SER A 266 9.16 -1.21 -19.52
CA SER A 266 8.37 -0.04 -19.94
C SER A 266 7.60 0.64 -18.81
N ILE A 267 7.80 0.24 -17.55
CA ILE A 267 7.23 0.94 -16.40
C ILE A 267 8.00 2.25 -16.17
N GLU A 268 7.31 3.38 -16.34
CA GLU A 268 7.89 4.73 -16.18
C GLU A 268 7.95 5.14 -14.71
N VAL A 269 6.90 4.83 -13.95
CA VAL A 269 6.78 5.12 -12.52
C VAL A 269 6.31 3.88 -11.77
N ALA A 270 6.95 3.57 -10.65
CA ALA A 270 6.55 2.49 -9.76
C ALA A 270 6.33 3.01 -8.33
N GLU A 271 5.13 2.81 -7.80
CA GLU A 271 4.78 3.07 -6.40
C GLU A 271 4.79 1.74 -5.64
N ILE A 272 5.81 1.52 -4.83
CA ILE A 272 6.11 0.24 -4.17
C ILE A 272 5.88 0.35 -2.66
N TYR A 273 5.04 -0.54 -2.14
CA TYR A 273 4.83 -0.63 -0.69
C TYR A 273 5.96 -1.44 -0.04
N ALA A 274 7.01 -0.72 0.40
CA ALA A 274 8.13 -1.26 1.17
C ALA A 274 8.21 -0.60 2.57
N PRO A 275 7.66 -1.22 3.63
CA PRO A 275 7.77 -0.69 5.00
C PRO A 275 9.20 -0.61 5.55
N PHE A 276 10.15 -1.29 4.90
CA PHE A 276 11.56 -1.29 5.28
C PHE A 276 12.46 -1.07 4.05
N SER A 277 13.58 -0.35 4.21
CA SER A 277 14.46 0.05 3.10
C SER A 277 14.95 -1.13 2.25
N HIS A 278 15.42 -2.21 2.89
CA HIS A 278 15.89 -3.41 2.17
C HIS A 278 14.77 -4.12 1.39
N GLN A 279 13.51 -3.96 1.78
CA GLN A 279 12.40 -4.56 1.04
C GLN A 279 12.17 -3.88 -0.30
N GLN A 280 12.45 -2.58 -0.43
CA GLN A 280 12.42 -1.93 -1.74
C GLN A 280 13.44 -2.57 -2.69
N LEU A 281 14.64 -2.91 -2.21
CA LEU A 281 15.66 -3.60 -3.01
C LEU A 281 15.17 -4.96 -3.50
N ILE A 282 14.59 -5.76 -2.60
CA ILE A 282 13.99 -7.07 -2.94
C ILE A 282 12.89 -6.91 -4.01
N LEU A 283 12.02 -5.91 -3.84
CA LEU A 283 10.88 -5.68 -4.73
C LEU A 283 11.30 -5.14 -6.08
N THR A 284 12.23 -4.19 -6.14
CA THR A 284 12.80 -3.67 -7.40
C THR A 284 13.38 -4.81 -8.24
N GLU A 285 14.20 -5.68 -7.62
CA GLU A 285 14.77 -6.86 -8.28
C GLU A 285 13.67 -7.86 -8.71
N ALA A 286 12.74 -8.20 -7.81
CA ALA A 286 11.70 -9.18 -8.09
C ALA A 286 10.73 -8.73 -9.19
N ILE A 287 10.41 -7.44 -9.26
CA ILE A 287 9.55 -6.88 -10.31
C ILE A 287 10.31 -6.79 -11.64
N GLY A 288 11.64 -6.65 -11.61
CA GLY A 288 12.47 -6.42 -12.79
C GLY A 288 12.45 -4.95 -13.25
N LEU A 289 12.32 -4.02 -12.30
CA LEU A 289 12.41 -2.58 -12.58
C LEU A 289 13.84 -2.22 -12.96
N THR A 290 13.98 -1.19 -13.78
CA THR A 290 15.27 -0.74 -14.31
C THR A 290 15.58 0.67 -13.83
N ASP A 291 16.81 1.14 -14.05
CA ASP A 291 17.24 2.49 -13.65
C ASP A 291 16.43 3.62 -14.31
N SER A 292 15.69 3.34 -15.39
CA SER A 292 14.80 4.32 -16.02
C SER A 292 13.45 4.48 -15.31
N THR A 293 13.09 3.56 -14.40
CA THR A 293 11.85 3.65 -13.63
C THR A 293 12.03 4.61 -12.46
N THR A 294 11.16 5.61 -12.35
CA THR A 294 11.09 6.44 -11.14
C THR A 294 10.34 5.69 -10.03
N ILE A 295 11.03 5.38 -8.93
CA ILE A 295 10.47 4.58 -7.84
C ILE A 295 10.05 5.49 -6.68
N ASN A 296 8.81 5.32 -6.21
CA ASN A 296 8.23 6.01 -5.06
C ASN A 296 8.38 7.55 -5.09
N PRO A 297 8.00 8.24 -6.17
CA PRO A 297 7.96 9.71 -6.18
C PRO A 297 7.08 10.30 -5.07
N SER A 298 6.11 9.54 -4.52
CA SER A 298 5.36 9.96 -3.33
C SER A 298 6.17 9.91 -2.01
N GLY A 299 7.40 9.40 -2.02
CA GLY A 299 8.22 9.07 -0.84
C GLY A 299 7.97 7.69 -0.23
N GLY A 300 7.06 6.89 -0.79
CA GLY A 300 6.88 5.50 -0.35
C GLY A 300 6.31 5.37 1.07
N ALA A 301 6.29 4.13 1.55
CA ALA A 301 5.96 3.84 2.95
C ALA A 301 7.00 4.37 3.95
N LEU A 302 8.21 4.70 3.49
CA LEU A 302 9.27 5.27 4.33
C LEU A 302 9.01 6.75 4.69
N ALA A 303 8.24 7.48 3.88
CA ALA A 303 7.74 8.82 4.24
C ALA A 303 6.51 8.74 5.16
N ALA A 304 5.55 7.88 4.81
CA ALA A 304 4.33 7.66 5.58
C ALA A 304 3.75 6.27 5.33
N ASN A 305 3.38 5.54 6.39
CA ASN A 305 2.80 4.20 6.30
C ASN A 305 1.47 4.08 7.05
N PRO A 306 0.36 4.57 6.47
CA PRO A 306 -0.97 4.37 7.04
C PRO A 306 -1.38 2.91 6.83
N MET A 307 -1.12 2.07 7.84
CA MET A 307 -1.37 0.62 7.77
C MET A 307 -2.81 0.31 7.31
N PHE A 308 -2.95 -0.64 6.39
CA PHE A 308 -4.18 -1.00 5.67
C PHE A 308 -4.70 0.00 4.62
N SER A 309 -4.08 1.16 4.49
CA SER A 309 -4.33 2.13 3.41
C SER A 309 -3.11 2.28 2.50
N ALA A 310 -1.90 1.98 2.98
CA ALA A 310 -0.65 2.24 2.27
C ALA A 310 -0.55 1.53 0.91
N GLY A 311 -1.05 0.30 0.78
CA GLY A 311 -1.09 -0.41 -0.49
C GLY A 311 -2.08 0.21 -1.47
N LEU A 312 -3.29 0.56 -1.01
CA LEU A 312 -4.28 1.30 -1.81
C LEU A 312 -3.71 2.66 -2.26
N GLU A 313 -3.01 3.36 -1.38
CA GLU A 313 -2.32 4.61 -1.72
C GLU A 313 -1.28 4.44 -2.82
N ARG A 314 -0.52 3.33 -2.86
CA ARG A 314 0.41 3.09 -3.97
C ARG A 314 -0.32 3.03 -5.31
N ILE A 315 -1.48 2.38 -5.36
CA ILE A 315 -2.32 2.32 -6.56
C ILE A 315 -2.83 3.73 -6.91
N GLY A 316 -3.26 4.50 -5.90
CA GLY A 316 -3.74 5.86 -6.07
C GLY A 316 -2.69 6.85 -6.58
N PHE A 317 -1.51 6.87 -5.96
CA PHE A 317 -0.38 7.71 -6.39
C PHE A 317 0.10 7.33 -7.79
N ALA A 318 0.17 6.03 -8.11
CA ALA A 318 0.47 5.59 -9.48
C ALA A 318 -0.58 6.11 -10.47
N ALA A 319 -1.88 5.99 -10.15
CA ALA A 319 -2.96 6.48 -11.00
C ALA A 319 -2.91 8.01 -11.22
N GLN A 320 -2.51 8.79 -10.20
CA GLN A 320 -2.36 10.24 -10.33
C GLN A 320 -1.37 10.65 -11.43
N HIS A 321 -0.25 9.93 -11.58
CA HIS A 321 0.69 10.21 -12.68
C HIS A 321 0.04 10.04 -14.07
N ILE A 322 -0.92 9.12 -14.23
CA ILE A 322 -1.70 8.98 -15.47
C ILE A 322 -2.70 10.13 -15.62
N PHE A 323 -3.42 10.46 -14.55
CA PHE A 323 -4.41 11.54 -14.53
C PHE A 323 -3.80 12.86 -14.96
N GLU A 324 -2.60 13.15 -14.46
CA GLU A 324 -1.84 14.37 -14.73
C GLU A 324 -1.08 14.34 -16.07
N GLY A 325 -1.00 13.17 -16.71
CA GLY A 325 -0.25 12.99 -17.96
C GLY A 325 1.28 12.94 -17.80
N ASN A 326 1.76 12.70 -16.57
CA ASN A 326 3.17 12.60 -16.22
C ASN A 326 3.78 11.23 -16.56
N ALA A 327 2.95 10.19 -16.71
CA ALA A 327 3.33 8.86 -17.17
C ALA A 327 2.19 8.23 -17.97
N SER A 328 2.52 7.27 -18.84
CA SER A 328 1.56 6.49 -19.62
C SER A 328 1.42 5.07 -19.12
N ARG A 329 2.47 4.49 -18.54
CA ARG A 329 2.46 3.14 -17.96
C ARG A 329 3.12 3.14 -16.58
N VAL A 330 2.34 2.79 -15.57
CA VAL A 330 2.76 2.84 -14.16
C VAL A 330 2.49 1.51 -13.47
N LEU A 331 3.23 1.25 -12.40
CA LEU A 331 3.07 0.06 -11.58
C LEU A 331 2.82 0.48 -10.12
N ALA A 332 1.92 -0.23 -9.46
CA ALA A 332 1.73 -0.16 -8.03
C ALA A 332 1.93 -1.55 -7.40
N HIS A 333 2.55 -1.58 -6.23
CA HIS A 333 2.73 -2.79 -5.44
C HIS A 333 2.20 -2.60 -4.02
N ALA A 334 1.53 -3.62 -3.50
CA ALA A 334 1.06 -3.68 -2.12
C ALA A 334 1.55 -4.98 -1.45
N THR A 335 1.87 -4.90 -0.16
CA THR A 335 2.29 -6.05 0.65
C THR A 335 1.44 -6.22 1.92
N SER A 336 1.29 -7.46 2.36
CA SER A 336 0.76 -7.83 3.68
C SER A 336 1.53 -9.04 4.24
N GLY A 337 1.45 -9.27 5.55
CA GLY A 337 2.17 -10.34 6.22
C GLY A 337 3.64 -10.03 6.51
N PRO A 338 4.31 -10.86 7.33
CA PRO A 338 5.71 -10.69 7.68
C PRO A 338 6.63 -10.98 6.48
N ALA A 339 7.65 -10.14 6.30
CA ALA A 339 8.69 -10.32 5.27
C ALA A 339 8.11 -10.60 3.87
N LEU A 340 7.29 -9.67 3.37
CA LEU A 340 6.71 -9.71 2.01
C LEU A 340 5.95 -11.02 1.70
N GLN A 341 5.15 -11.53 2.65
CA GLN A 341 4.47 -12.82 2.47
C GLN A 341 3.37 -12.76 1.38
N GLN A 342 2.61 -11.68 1.35
CA GLN A 342 1.50 -11.50 0.40
C GLN A 342 1.79 -10.28 -0.44
N ASN A 343 1.74 -10.43 -1.76
CA ASN A 343 2.09 -9.35 -2.69
C ASN A 343 1.02 -9.23 -3.76
N LEU A 344 0.60 -7.99 -4.00
CA LEU A 344 -0.27 -7.59 -5.10
C LEU A 344 0.51 -6.63 -5.99
N VAL A 345 0.40 -6.82 -7.31
CA VAL A 345 0.95 -5.94 -8.33
C VAL A 345 -0.18 -5.50 -9.25
N ALA A 346 -0.31 -4.20 -9.47
CA ALA A 346 -1.24 -3.59 -10.41
C ALA A 346 -0.47 -2.75 -11.42
N VAL A 347 -0.77 -2.92 -12.71
CA VAL A 347 -0.25 -2.12 -13.82
C VAL A 347 -1.39 -1.27 -14.36
N LEU A 348 -1.18 0.04 -14.42
CA LEU A 348 -2.14 0.99 -14.93
C LEU A 348 -1.61 1.66 -16.20
N GLU A 349 -2.52 1.92 -17.15
CA GLU A 349 -2.20 2.55 -18.43
C GLU A 349 -3.12 3.73 -18.73
N GLY A 350 -2.54 4.85 -19.16
CA GLY A 350 -3.26 5.97 -19.74
C GLY A 350 -3.48 5.73 -21.23
N LYS A 351 -4.74 5.68 -21.66
CA LYS A 351 -5.12 5.45 -23.07
C LYS A 351 -5.77 6.68 -23.69
#